data_AF-A0A670ITU4-F1
#
_entry.id   AF-A0A670ITU4-F1
#
_cell.length_a   1.000
_cell.length_b   1.000
_cell.length_c   1.000
_cell.angle_alpha   90.00
_cell.angle_beta   90.00
_cell.angle_gamma   90.00
#
_symmetry.space_group_name_H-M   'P 1'
#
loop_
_entity.id
_entity.type
_entity.pdbx_description
1 polymer ?
#
loop_
_entity_poly.entity_id
_entity_poly.type
_entity_poly.pdbx_seq_one_letter_code
_entity_poly.pdbx_strand_id
1 'polypeptide(L)'
;MLLCLFRKWEERLKDIEELASSYKRRPLCPRYKPQLSKPWQATPVWKLFHRQTQAFNFAKTCKQDVHVFALEKNAENKQRIYLVTTYTELWFYYRTYNETSLMHCYEVIPEEAVCKLYFDLEFYIPANQEADGKQMVADLIEFICKKIDEHYGIKCSLEDVLNLDSSTKEKFSCHLIFLLHNAAFKNNIHIGNFLRKFLQPAVLLTRKRDATVPVVVSRSQSCKAATDLPSSLENQTVTKDVSHKNPDLSFLIVNGKHGEKQLFVDLGVYTKNRNFRLYKSSKAGNSVVLDIAEDNRFVPEPVKNSCIEEQYFLSSLICNVRFSDSLKILSCDNPKEAKEKSTDLDGSVSNGGYQFSPYPEIDNFVLFLVNKDNVQGGIRRWNYFSLEQLLVYDISKYRWCMNIGRAHKSNNIMIVIDLKSENWYQKCHDPVCRAENFKSECEYFFVLPTILQLLMLSVGVVNTVVLLVFLSLKSCKPIPDLTEFL
;
A
#
# COMPACT_ATOMS: atom_id res chain seq x y z
N MET A 1 38.16 -38.04 29.67
CA MET A 1 37.07 -37.39 28.90
C MET A 1 37.58 -36.58 27.72
N LEU A 2 38.32 -35.47 27.91
CA LEU A 2 38.76 -34.56 26.82
C LEU A 2 39.40 -35.28 25.61
N LEU A 3 40.34 -36.20 25.83
CA LEU A 3 40.96 -37.00 24.75
C LEU A 3 39.98 -37.83 23.91
N CYS A 4 38.86 -38.27 24.48
CA CYS A 4 37.83 -39.03 23.76
C CYS A 4 36.89 -38.10 22.96
N LEU A 5 36.68 -36.87 23.43
CA LEU A 5 36.03 -35.81 22.66
C LEU A 5 36.88 -35.38 21.47
N PHE A 6 38.19 -35.17 21.66
CA PHE A 6 39.12 -34.82 20.57
C PHE A 6 39.13 -35.88 19.47
N ARG A 7 39.26 -37.17 19.80
CA ARG A 7 39.19 -38.26 18.80
C ARG A 7 37.87 -38.27 18.01
N LYS A 8 36.73 -38.08 18.68
CA LYS A 8 35.42 -37.96 18.00
C LYS A 8 35.31 -36.74 17.07
N TRP A 9 36.06 -35.67 17.34
CA TRP A 9 36.15 -34.51 16.45
C TRP A 9 37.07 -34.75 15.26
N GLU A 10 38.21 -35.44 15.46
CA GLU A 10 39.10 -35.87 14.38
C GLU A 10 38.42 -36.87 13.43
N GLU A 11 37.69 -37.86 13.96
CA GLU A 11 36.87 -38.79 13.17
C GLU A 11 35.83 -38.04 12.33
N ARG A 12 35.06 -37.12 12.94
CA ARG A 12 34.08 -36.29 12.22
C ARG A 12 34.70 -35.38 11.16
N LEU A 13 35.88 -34.81 11.41
CA LEU A 13 36.60 -34.03 10.42
C LEU A 13 36.96 -34.89 9.20
N LYS A 14 37.45 -36.10 9.45
CA LYS A 14 37.79 -37.07 8.40
C LYS A 14 36.57 -37.51 7.59
N ASP A 15 35.44 -37.79 8.25
CA ASP A 15 34.16 -38.10 7.59
C ASP A 15 33.72 -36.93 6.69
N ILE A 16 33.85 -35.68 7.17
CA ILE A 16 33.51 -34.47 6.40
C ILE A 16 34.44 -34.29 5.18
N GLU A 17 35.73 -34.54 5.34
CA GLU A 17 36.72 -34.46 4.25
C GLU A 17 36.54 -35.55 3.19
N GLU A 18 36.24 -36.78 3.59
CA GLU A 18 35.89 -37.87 2.67
C GLU A 18 34.57 -37.58 1.95
N LEU A 19 33.56 -37.08 2.65
CA LEU A 19 32.27 -36.69 2.07
C LEU A 19 32.44 -35.53 1.07
N ALA A 20 33.20 -34.49 1.42
CA ALA A 20 33.54 -33.39 0.50
C ALA A 20 34.33 -33.88 -0.72
N SER A 21 35.25 -34.83 -0.54
CA SER A 21 36.00 -35.48 -1.63
C SER A 21 35.12 -36.41 -2.48
N SER A 22 34.04 -36.96 -1.92
CA SER A 22 33.01 -37.67 -2.67
C SER A 22 32.21 -36.70 -3.55
N TYR A 23 31.79 -35.56 -3.01
CA TYR A 23 31.06 -34.52 -3.75
C TYR A 23 31.92 -33.82 -4.83
N LYS A 24 33.24 -33.70 -4.64
CA LYS A 24 34.13 -33.24 -5.72
C LYS A 24 34.23 -34.24 -6.88
N ARG A 25 34.26 -35.54 -6.59
CA ARG A 25 34.39 -36.62 -7.59
C ARG A 25 33.06 -37.01 -8.25
N ARG A 26 31.96 -36.85 -7.52
CA ARG A 26 30.58 -37.04 -7.95
C ARG A 26 29.79 -35.79 -7.54
N PRO A 27 29.93 -34.67 -8.26
CA PRO A 27 29.08 -33.53 -8.03
C PRO A 27 27.63 -34.00 -8.11
N LEU A 28 26.83 -33.67 -7.09
CA LEU A 28 25.40 -33.91 -7.14
C LEU A 28 24.89 -33.28 -8.44
N CYS A 29 24.26 -34.07 -9.30
CA CYS A 29 23.53 -33.53 -10.44
C CYS A 29 22.66 -32.38 -9.92
N PRO A 30 22.70 -31.17 -10.52
CA PRO A 30 21.87 -30.05 -10.09
C PRO A 30 20.44 -30.56 -9.96
N ARG A 31 19.96 -30.69 -8.72
CA ARG A 31 18.69 -31.35 -8.41
C ARG A 31 17.64 -30.69 -9.30
N TYR A 32 17.06 -31.43 -10.24
CA TYR A 32 16.22 -30.84 -11.28
C TYR A 32 15.10 -30.04 -10.61
N LYS A 33 15.26 -28.72 -10.64
CA LYS A 33 14.27 -27.76 -10.22
C LYS A 33 13.55 -27.39 -11.50
N PRO A 34 12.32 -27.86 -11.76
CA PRO A 34 11.53 -27.31 -12.84
C PRO A 34 11.43 -25.81 -12.62
N GLN A 35 11.98 -25.05 -13.57
CA GLN A 35 11.88 -23.59 -13.61
C GLN A 35 10.79 -23.23 -14.62
N LEU A 36 9.97 -22.23 -14.29
CA LEU A 36 9.07 -21.61 -15.27
C LEU A 36 9.83 -20.83 -16.35
N SER A 37 10.98 -20.27 -15.99
CA SER A 37 11.89 -19.61 -16.91
C SER A 37 12.52 -20.60 -17.88
N LYS A 38 12.48 -20.28 -19.18
CA LYS A 38 13.33 -20.92 -20.19
C LYS A 38 14.82 -20.68 -19.85
N PRO A 39 15.77 -21.52 -20.30
CA PRO A 39 17.18 -21.43 -19.91
C PRO A 39 17.88 -20.07 -20.16
N TRP A 40 17.34 -19.25 -21.05
CA TRP A 40 17.83 -17.91 -21.40
C TRP A 40 17.07 -16.76 -20.72
N GLN A 41 16.03 -17.05 -19.94
CA GLN A 41 15.33 -16.08 -19.11
C GLN A 41 16.00 -15.98 -17.74
N ALA A 42 15.89 -14.81 -17.08
CA ALA A 42 16.42 -14.63 -15.74
C ALA A 42 15.80 -15.65 -14.77
N THR A 43 16.62 -16.20 -13.87
CA THR A 43 16.13 -17.19 -12.90
C THR A 43 15.04 -16.59 -12.00
N PRO A 44 13.96 -17.33 -11.73
CA PRO A 44 12.85 -16.81 -10.94
C PRO A 44 13.30 -16.53 -9.51
N VAL A 45 12.96 -15.34 -9.02
CA VAL A 45 13.33 -14.93 -7.67
C VAL A 45 12.44 -15.65 -6.66
N TRP A 46 13.07 -16.47 -5.81
CA TRP A 46 12.42 -17.11 -4.67
C TRP A 46 13.37 -17.07 -3.47
N LYS A 47 13.21 -16.09 -2.59
CA LYS A 47 14.12 -15.84 -1.47
C LYS A 47 13.36 -15.71 -0.15
N LEU A 48 13.83 -16.40 0.89
CA LEU A 48 13.24 -16.38 2.22
C LEU A 48 14.11 -15.57 3.20
N PHE A 49 13.46 -14.78 4.04
CA PHE A 49 14.07 -13.92 5.06
C PHE A 49 13.39 -14.09 6.41
N HIS A 50 14.15 -13.96 7.50
CA HIS A 50 13.59 -14.01 8.86
C HIS A 50 13.06 -12.66 9.35
N ARG A 51 13.51 -11.53 8.77
CA ARG A 51 13.08 -10.18 9.12
C ARG A 51 12.45 -9.47 7.94
N GLN A 52 11.29 -8.85 8.16
CA GLN A 52 10.53 -8.11 7.13
C GLN A 52 11.38 -7.04 6.44
N THR A 53 12.16 -6.26 7.20
CA THR A 53 13.07 -5.24 6.69
C THR A 53 14.12 -5.79 5.73
N GLN A 54 14.62 -7.02 5.95
CA GLN A 54 15.59 -7.66 5.04
C GLN A 54 14.93 -8.07 3.73
N ALA A 55 13.68 -8.55 3.78
CA ALA A 55 12.89 -8.84 2.58
C ALA A 55 12.62 -7.58 1.75
N PHE A 56 12.22 -6.47 2.40
CA PHE A 56 12.04 -5.19 1.71
C PHE A 56 13.35 -4.65 1.12
N ASN A 57 14.46 -4.69 1.86
CA ASN A 57 15.77 -4.24 1.35
C ASN A 57 16.23 -5.06 0.13
N PHE A 58 15.95 -6.36 0.11
CA PHE A 58 16.21 -7.21 -1.05
C PHE A 58 15.25 -6.94 -2.22
N ALA A 59 13.96 -6.68 -1.95
CA ALA A 59 12.99 -6.32 -2.99
C ALA A 59 13.36 -5.00 -3.70
N LYS A 60 13.86 -4.00 -2.95
CA LYS A 60 14.35 -2.72 -3.50
C LYS A 60 15.60 -2.85 -4.38
N THR A 61 16.45 -3.86 -4.15
CA THR A 61 17.65 -4.10 -4.99
C THR A 61 17.41 -5.12 -6.10
N CYS A 62 16.19 -5.64 -6.23
CA CYS A 62 15.84 -6.63 -7.23
C CYS A 62 15.35 -5.99 -8.53
N LYS A 63 15.99 -6.35 -9.66
CA LYS A 63 15.57 -5.88 -11.00
C LYS A 63 14.27 -6.53 -11.50
N GLN A 64 13.81 -7.62 -10.88
CA GLN A 64 12.55 -8.27 -11.22
C GLN A 64 11.38 -7.65 -10.46
N ASP A 65 10.17 -7.87 -10.96
CA ASP A 65 8.93 -7.38 -10.34
C ASP A 65 8.51 -8.22 -9.13
N VAL A 66 9.23 -8.04 -8.02
CA VAL A 66 9.11 -8.87 -6.81
C VAL A 66 8.39 -8.16 -5.68
N HIS A 67 7.64 -8.95 -4.93
CA HIS A 67 6.74 -8.55 -3.86
C HIS A 67 7.08 -9.31 -2.58
N VAL A 68 6.75 -8.74 -1.43
CA VAL A 68 6.98 -9.36 -0.11
C VAL A 68 5.70 -10.03 0.36
N PHE A 69 5.81 -11.32 0.68
CA PHE A 69 4.75 -12.12 1.30
C PHE A 69 5.22 -12.61 2.65
N ALA A 70 4.30 -12.86 3.57
CA ALA A 70 4.59 -13.50 4.84
C ALA A 70 3.97 -14.88 4.89
N LEU A 71 4.77 -15.89 5.24
CA LEU A 71 4.35 -17.26 5.45
C LEU A 71 4.32 -17.52 6.95
N GLU A 72 3.14 -17.81 7.50
CA GLU A 72 2.95 -18.16 8.91
C GLU A 72 3.25 -19.65 9.11
N LYS A 73 4.24 -19.99 9.94
CA LYS A 73 4.72 -21.37 10.06
C LYS A 73 3.84 -22.24 10.96
N ASN A 74 3.57 -21.76 12.18
CA ASN A 74 2.93 -22.53 13.25
C ASN A 74 1.88 -21.66 13.94
N ALA A 75 0.75 -22.26 14.33
CA ALA A 75 -0.37 -21.58 14.98
C ALA A 75 -0.01 -20.94 16.34
N GLU A 76 0.83 -21.62 17.12
CA GLU A 76 1.15 -21.26 18.51
C GLU A 76 1.90 -19.93 18.62
N ASN A 77 2.98 -19.77 17.86
CA ASN A 77 3.88 -18.61 17.97
C ASN A 77 3.59 -17.51 16.94
N LYS A 78 2.66 -17.75 15.99
CA LYS A 78 2.35 -16.86 14.84
C LYS A 78 3.59 -16.33 14.11
N GLN A 79 4.68 -17.10 14.15
CA GLN A 79 5.96 -16.68 13.62
C GLN A 79 5.93 -16.71 12.10
N ARG A 80 6.29 -15.58 11.49
CA ARG A 80 6.34 -15.40 10.04
C ARG A 80 7.76 -15.45 9.52
N ILE A 81 7.94 -16.08 8.37
CA ILE A 81 9.07 -15.87 7.47
C ILE A 81 8.60 -15.08 6.26
N TYR A 82 9.47 -14.29 5.66
CA TYR A 82 9.13 -13.39 4.57
C TYR A 82 9.69 -13.93 3.25
N LEU A 83 8.80 -14.19 2.29
CA LEU A 83 9.13 -14.61 0.93
C LEU A 83 9.20 -13.39 0.02
N VAL A 84 10.23 -13.30 -0.80
CA VAL A 84 10.32 -12.35 -1.92
C VAL A 84 10.30 -13.13 -3.23
N THR A 85 9.30 -12.85 -4.05
CA THR A 85 9.05 -13.49 -5.36
C THR A 85 8.08 -12.65 -6.21
N THR A 86 7.87 -12.99 -7.47
CA THR A 86 6.89 -12.30 -8.34
C THR A 86 5.47 -12.85 -8.13
N TYR A 87 4.42 -12.14 -8.56
CA TYR A 87 3.05 -12.67 -8.47
C TYR A 87 2.85 -13.95 -9.29
N THR A 88 3.45 -14.05 -10.49
CA THR A 88 3.36 -15.24 -11.35
C THR A 88 4.06 -16.45 -10.74
N GLU A 89 5.27 -16.26 -10.19
CA GLU A 89 6.01 -17.34 -9.52
C GLU A 89 5.31 -17.79 -8.25
N LEU A 90 4.81 -16.84 -7.44
CA LEU A 90 3.99 -17.18 -6.28
C LEU A 90 2.80 -18.01 -6.72
N TRP A 91 1.98 -17.53 -7.66
CA TRP A 91 0.76 -18.20 -8.10
C TRP A 91 1.00 -19.63 -8.59
N PHE A 92 2.08 -19.86 -9.36
CA PHE A 92 2.42 -21.20 -9.85
C PHE A 92 2.67 -22.21 -8.72
N TYR A 93 3.55 -21.86 -7.76
CA TYR A 93 3.81 -22.74 -6.62
C TYR A 93 2.62 -22.79 -5.66
N TYR A 94 1.91 -21.69 -5.49
CA TYR A 94 0.75 -21.57 -4.60
C TYR A 94 -0.42 -22.45 -5.03
N ARG A 95 -0.79 -22.43 -6.32
CA ARG A 95 -1.83 -23.31 -6.89
C ARG A 95 -1.45 -24.80 -6.84
N THR A 96 -0.15 -25.11 -6.90
CA THR A 96 0.35 -26.50 -6.98
C THR A 96 0.64 -27.13 -5.61
N TYR A 97 0.92 -26.32 -4.59
CA TYR A 97 1.40 -26.76 -3.28
C TYR A 97 0.65 -26.13 -2.09
N ASN A 98 -0.58 -25.65 -2.32
CA ASN A 98 -1.47 -25.06 -1.29
C ASN A 98 -1.57 -25.90 -0.01
N GLU A 99 -1.61 -27.23 -0.12
CA GLU A 99 -1.76 -28.18 0.99
C GLU A 99 -0.50 -28.37 1.86
N THR A 100 0.67 -27.85 1.48
CA THR A 100 1.95 -28.27 2.12
C THR A 100 2.75 -27.16 2.80
N SER A 101 3.00 -26.04 2.10
CA SER A 101 4.04 -25.07 2.53
C SER A 101 3.69 -23.61 2.32
N LEU A 102 2.61 -23.33 1.58
CA LEU A 102 2.14 -21.97 1.29
C LEU A 102 0.70 -21.71 1.77
N MET A 103 0.08 -22.66 2.49
CA MET A 103 -1.31 -22.59 2.95
C MET A 103 -1.64 -21.34 3.76
N HIS A 104 -0.66 -20.79 4.50
CA HIS A 104 -0.84 -19.68 5.44
C HIS A 104 -0.08 -18.45 4.96
N CYS A 105 -0.39 -18.00 3.74
CA CYS A 105 0.29 -16.90 3.06
C CYS A 105 -0.50 -15.58 3.16
N TYR A 106 0.25 -14.50 3.34
CA TYR A 106 -0.27 -13.15 3.49
C TYR A 106 0.50 -12.21 2.54
N GLU A 107 -0.21 -11.33 1.83
CA GLU A 107 0.38 -10.14 1.22
C GLU A 107 0.91 -9.22 2.31
N VAL A 108 2.12 -8.68 2.14
CA VAL A 108 2.59 -7.57 2.96
C VAL A 108 2.34 -6.27 2.20
N ILE A 109 1.25 -5.57 2.56
CA ILE A 109 0.88 -4.25 2.03
C ILE A 109 1.98 -3.26 2.45
N PRO A 110 2.87 -2.80 1.55
CA PRO A 110 4.00 -1.95 1.94
C PRO A 110 3.50 -0.59 2.44
N GLU A 111 4.23 0.02 3.38
CA GLU A 111 3.94 1.42 3.74
C GLU A 111 4.06 2.35 2.53
N GLU A 112 3.19 3.36 2.50
CA GLU A 112 3.09 4.37 1.44
C GLU A 112 2.76 3.88 0.01
N ALA A 113 2.56 2.58 -0.20
CA ALA A 113 2.16 2.03 -1.50
C ALA A 113 0.70 2.35 -1.82
N VAL A 114 0.45 2.82 -3.05
CA VAL A 114 -0.88 2.98 -3.63
C VAL A 114 -1.59 1.63 -3.64
N CYS A 115 -2.84 1.61 -3.19
CA CYS A 115 -3.59 0.37 -3.00
C CYS A 115 -5.08 0.48 -3.32
N LYS A 116 -5.70 -0.67 -3.55
CA LYS A 116 -7.16 -0.83 -3.69
C LYS A 116 -7.85 -0.53 -2.35
N LEU A 117 -9.10 -0.08 -2.39
CA LEU A 117 -9.94 -0.01 -1.20
C LEU A 117 -10.28 -1.44 -0.76
N TYR A 118 -10.05 -1.78 0.51
CA TYR A 118 -10.29 -3.11 1.05
C TYR A 118 -10.87 -3.06 2.47
N PHE A 119 -11.52 -4.16 2.87
CA PHE A 119 -12.12 -4.34 4.19
C PHE A 119 -11.80 -5.74 4.74
N ASP A 120 -11.71 -5.85 6.06
CA ASP A 120 -11.77 -7.10 6.82
C ASP A 120 -13.01 -7.00 7.72
N LEU A 121 -13.92 -7.95 7.57
CA LEU A 121 -15.26 -7.93 8.15
C LEU A 121 -15.42 -9.17 9.02
N GLU A 122 -15.70 -8.98 10.30
CA GLU A 122 -15.83 -10.10 11.23
C GLU A 122 -16.79 -9.87 12.38
N PHE A 123 -17.48 -10.94 12.80
CA PHE A 123 -18.21 -11.00 14.06
C PHE A 123 -18.32 -12.43 14.58
N TYR A 124 -18.62 -12.57 15.88
CA TYR A 124 -18.81 -13.86 16.53
C TYR A 124 -20.27 -14.31 16.40
N ILE A 125 -20.53 -15.35 15.60
CA ILE A 125 -21.88 -15.77 15.22
C ILE A 125 -22.76 -16.15 16.42
N PRO A 126 -22.29 -16.91 17.43
CA PRO A 126 -23.14 -17.30 18.56
C PRO A 126 -23.69 -16.13 19.39
N ALA A 127 -23.05 -14.96 19.36
CA ALA A 127 -23.53 -13.74 20.03
C ALA A 127 -24.39 -12.83 19.13
N ASN A 128 -24.60 -13.20 17.85
CA ASN A 128 -25.28 -12.40 16.83
C ASN A 128 -26.16 -13.30 15.95
N GLN A 129 -26.99 -14.16 16.55
CA GLN A 129 -27.78 -15.17 15.83
C GLN A 129 -28.85 -14.58 14.89
N GLU A 130 -29.27 -13.33 15.13
CA GLU A 130 -30.22 -12.58 14.31
C GLU A 130 -29.54 -11.77 13.19
N ALA A 131 -28.21 -11.75 13.12
CA ALA A 131 -27.48 -10.94 12.15
C ALA A 131 -27.29 -11.67 10.81
N ASP A 132 -27.91 -11.15 9.75
CA ASP A 132 -27.64 -11.58 8.38
C ASP A 132 -26.34 -10.93 7.89
N GLY A 133 -25.23 -11.68 7.99
CA GLY A 133 -23.92 -11.23 7.53
C GLY A 133 -23.85 -10.93 6.03
N LYS A 134 -24.65 -11.58 5.18
CA LYS A 134 -24.69 -11.31 3.73
C LYS A 134 -25.39 -9.98 3.46
N GLN A 135 -26.52 -9.73 4.11
CA GLN A 135 -27.21 -8.44 4.02
C GLN A 135 -26.34 -7.30 4.58
N MET A 136 -25.67 -7.49 5.72
CA MET A 136 -24.73 -6.51 6.28
C MET A 136 -23.57 -6.16 5.32
N VAL A 137 -23.07 -7.14 4.56
CA VAL A 137 -22.07 -6.91 3.50
C VAL A 137 -22.67 -6.07 2.36
N ALA A 138 -23.86 -6.40 1.88
CA ALA A 138 -24.52 -5.66 0.80
C ALA A 138 -24.81 -4.21 1.19
N ASP A 139 -25.38 -3.97 2.38
CA ASP A 139 -25.69 -2.65 2.93
C ASP A 139 -24.42 -1.81 3.12
N LEU A 140 -23.32 -2.44 3.57
CA LEU A 140 -22.02 -1.78 3.70
C LEU A 140 -21.45 -1.39 2.32
N ILE A 141 -21.53 -2.27 1.32
CA ILE A 141 -21.05 -1.96 -0.03
C ILE A 141 -21.86 -0.80 -0.62
N GLU A 142 -23.20 -0.82 -0.55
CA GLU A 142 -24.03 0.29 -1.04
C GLU A 142 -23.68 1.62 -0.36
N PHE A 143 -23.55 1.62 0.97
CA PHE A 143 -23.16 2.80 1.73
C PHE A 143 -21.78 3.33 1.29
N ILE A 144 -20.80 2.45 1.11
CA ILE A 144 -19.44 2.83 0.71
C ILE A 144 -19.40 3.32 -0.74
N CYS A 145 -20.08 2.67 -1.68
CA CYS A 145 -20.22 3.13 -3.06
C CYS A 145 -20.79 4.55 -3.09
N LYS A 146 -21.85 4.82 -2.31
CA LYS A 146 -22.43 6.15 -2.16
C LYS A 146 -21.43 7.16 -1.59
N LYS A 147 -20.60 6.81 -0.60
CA LYS A 147 -19.57 7.71 -0.04
C LYS A 147 -18.38 7.94 -0.97
N ILE A 148 -18.06 6.97 -1.82
CA ILE A 148 -17.04 7.11 -2.87
C ILE A 148 -17.55 8.05 -3.99
N ASP A 149 -18.82 7.95 -4.40
CA ASP A 149 -19.39 8.89 -5.38
C ASP A 149 -19.58 10.30 -4.78
N GLU A 150 -20.16 10.42 -3.58
CA GLU A 150 -20.34 11.71 -2.89
C GLU A 150 -19.00 12.46 -2.66
N HIS A 151 -17.92 11.78 -2.27
CA HIS A 151 -16.64 12.44 -1.95
C HIS A 151 -15.70 12.57 -3.17
N TYR A 152 -15.71 11.58 -4.07
CA TYR A 152 -14.72 11.49 -5.15
C TYR A 152 -15.34 11.45 -6.55
N GLY A 153 -16.66 11.42 -6.72
CA GLY A 153 -17.32 11.36 -8.03
C GLY A 153 -16.94 10.13 -8.84
N ILE A 154 -16.78 8.99 -8.14
CA ILE A 154 -16.48 7.68 -8.73
C ILE A 154 -17.70 6.80 -8.47
N LYS A 155 -18.29 6.29 -9.55
CA LYS A 155 -19.36 5.29 -9.48
C LYS A 155 -18.75 3.90 -9.36
N CYS A 156 -19.31 3.12 -8.46
CA CYS A 156 -19.04 1.69 -8.29
C CYS A 156 -20.27 1.01 -7.67
N SER A 157 -20.29 -0.31 -7.71
CA SER A 157 -21.43 -1.18 -7.42
C SER A 157 -20.94 -2.51 -6.82
N LEU A 158 -21.87 -3.43 -6.53
CA LEU A 158 -21.54 -4.80 -6.11
C LEU A 158 -20.72 -5.58 -7.16
N GLU A 159 -20.81 -5.22 -8.45
CA GLU A 159 -20.05 -5.85 -9.53
C GLU A 159 -18.58 -5.39 -9.55
N ASP A 160 -18.25 -4.31 -8.86
CA ASP A 160 -16.89 -3.76 -8.72
C ASP A 160 -16.17 -4.24 -7.44
N VAL A 161 -16.78 -5.17 -6.68
CA VAL A 161 -16.28 -5.62 -5.37
C VAL A 161 -16.09 -7.14 -5.37
N LEU A 162 -14.83 -7.56 -5.28
CA LEU A 162 -14.48 -8.94 -5.00
C LEU A 162 -14.79 -9.25 -3.53
N ASN A 163 -15.74 -10.16 -3.32
CA ASN A 163 -16.15 -10.66 -2.00
C ASN A 163 -15.52 -12.04 -1.75
N LEU A 164 -14.71 -12.14 -0.69
CA LEU A 164 -14.07 -13.38 -0.26
C LEU A 164 -14.59 -13.80 1.12
N ASP A 165 -15.06 -15.03 1.26
CA ASP A 165 -15.51 -15.59 2.54
C ASP A 165 -14.49 -16.58 3.12
N SER A 166 -14.39 -16.61 4.45
CA SER A 166 -13.69 -17.64 5.23
C SER A 166 -14.41 -17.91 6.55
N SER A 167 -15.74 -17.82 6.52
CA SER A 167 -16.60 -17.96 7.68
C SER A 167 -16.61 -19.40 8.21
N THR A 168 -16.79 -19.53 9.52
CA THR A 168 -16.90 -20.80 10.22
C THR A 168 -18.20 -20.83 11.01
N LYS A 169 -18.53 -21.98 11.62
CA LYS A 169 -19.70 -22.10 12.51
C LYS A 169 -19.68 -21.14 13.71
N GLU A 170 -18.51 -20.64 14.11
CA GLU A 170 -18.35 -19.72 15.24
C GLU A 170 -18.16 -18.25 14.82
N LYS A 171 -17.67 -17.99 13.61
CA LYS A 171 -17.18 -16.67 13.23
C LYS A 171 -17.47 -16.38 11.77
N PHE A 172 -18.17 -15.27 11.54
CA PHE A 172 -18.24 -14.65 10.22
C PHE A 172 -16.89 -13.97 9.93
N SER A 173 -16.32 -14.19 8.74
CA SER A 173 -15.02 -13.62 8.36
C SER A 173 -14.92 -13.44 6.85
N CYS A 174 -15.16 -12.22 6.38
CA CYS A 174 -15.20 -11.83 4.97
C CYS A 174 -14.14 -10.76 4.68
N HIS A 175 -13.50 -10.82 3.51
CA HIS A 175 -12.71 -9.71 2.97
C HIS A 175 -13.42 -9.13 1.74
N LEU A 176 -13.49 -7.80 1.65
CA LEU A 176 -13.93 -7.11 0.43
C LEU A 176 -12.76 -6.39 -0.21
N ILE A 177 -12.62 -6.48 -1.54
CA ILE A 177 -11.63 -5.72 -2.32
C ILE A 177 -12.36 -4.98 -3.45
N PHE A 178 -12.35 -3.66 -3.43
CA PHE A 178 -12.98 -2.79 -4.42
C PHE A 178 -12.02 -2.53 -5.59
N LEU A 179 -12.42 -2.91 -6.80
CA LEU A 179 -11.66 -2.76 -8.03
C LEU A 179 -12.12 -1.52 -8.81
N LEU A 180 -12.00 -0.36 -8.18
CA LEU A 180 -12.48 0.92 -8.70
C LEU A 180 -11.85 1.27 -10.08
N HIS A 181 -12.69 1.48 -11.09
CA HIS A 181 -12.23 1.90 -12.41
C HIS A 181 -11.43 3.21 -12.36
N ASN A 182 -10.19 3.18 -12.85
CA ASN A 182 -9.27 4.32 -12.87
C ASN A 182 -9.09 5.04 -11.50
N ALA A 183 -9.21 4.34 -10.37
CA ALA A 183 -8.96 4.94 -9.05
C ALA A 183 -8.32 4.00 -8.04
N ALA A 184 -7.51 4.56 -7.15
CA ALA A 184 -6.88 3.84 -6.04
C ALA A 184 -6.61 4.80 -4.87
N PHE A 185 -6.51 4.28 -3.64
CA PHE A 185 -6.12 5.10 -2.50
C PHE A 185 -4.60 5.31 -2.46
N LYS A 186 -4.15 6.50 -2.03
CA LYS A 186 -2.72 6.86 -1.95
C LYS A 186 -1.92 5.86 -1.11
N ASN A 187 -2.51 5.38 -0.01
CA ASN A 187 -2.00 4.27 0.81
C ASN A 187 -3.14 3.74 1.72
N ASN A 188 -2.88 2.66 2.45
CA ASN A 188 -3.89 2.07 3.34
C ASN A 188 -4.24 2.93 4.57
N ILE A 189 -3.37 3.85 4.98
CA ILE A 189 -3.67 4.80 6.07
C ILE A 189 -4.76 5.78 5.65
N HIS A 190 -4.75 6.25 4.39
CA HIS A 190 -5.80 7.09 3.84
C HIS A 190 -7.15 6.35 3.73
N ILE A 191 -7.16 5.03 3.48
CA ILE A 191 -8.39 4.21 3.61
C ILE A 191 -8.90 4.25 5.04
N GLY A 192 -8.03 3.97 6.02
CA GLY A 192 -8.40 4.01 7.44
C GLY A 192 -8.96 5.37 7.88
N ASN A 193 -8.42 6.47 7.36
CA ASN A 193 -8.92 7.82 7.62
C ASN A 193 -10.30 8.07 6.98
N PHE A 194 -10.48 7.64 5.72
CA PHE A 194 -11.76 7.69 5.02
C PHE A 194 -12.85 6.93 5.79
N LEU A 195 -12.57 5.69 6.20
CA LEU A 195 -13.52 4.88 6.96
C LEU A 195 -13.78 5.44 8.37
N ARG A 196 -12.75 5.91 9.09
CA ARG A 196 -12.95 6.59 10.38
C ARG A 196 -13.80 7.86 10.28
N LYS A 197 -13.74 8.57 9.15
CA LYS A 197 -14.57 9.76 8.87
C LYS A 197 -16.04 9.37 8.64
N PHE A 198 -16.32 8.40 7.77
CA PHE A 198 -17.70 8.07 7.39
C PHE A 198 -18.42 7.09 8.32
N LEU A 199 -17.67 6.19 8.99
CA LEU A 199 -18.21 5.27 9.99
C LEU A 199 -18.20 5.87 11.42
N GLN A 200 -17.86 7.15 11.57
CA GLN A 200 -17.87 7.83 12.88
C GLN A 200 -19.18 7.65 13.66
N PRO A 201 -20.40 7.72 13.05
CA PRO A 201 -21.64 7.47 13.78
C PRO A 201 -21.68 6.08 14.43
N ALA A 202 -21.26 5.04 13.71
CA ALA A 202 -21.18 3.67 14.23
C ALA A 202 -20.12 3.53 15.34
N VAL A 203 -18.95 4.14 15.15
CA VAL A 203 -17.86 4.17 16.16
C VAL A 203 -18.28 4.90 17.45
N LEU A 204 -19.27 5.79 17.40
CA LEU A 204 -19.86 6.39 18.60
C LEU A 204 -20.92 5.49 19.27
N LEU A 205 -21.60 4.62 18.53
CA LEU A 205 -22.57 3.66 19.08
C LEU A 205 -21.89 2.58 19.92
N THR A 206 -20.70 2.11 19.54
CA THR A 206 -19.95 1.10 20.31
C THR A 206 -19.53 1.60 21.71
N ARG A 207 -19.40 2.92 21.91
CA ARG A 207 -18.92 3.53 23.16
C ARG A 207 -20.02 3.93 24.15
N LYS A 208 -21.29 3.89 23.74
CA LYS A 208 -22.38 4.60 24.45
C LYS A 208 -23.02 3.85 25.63
N ARG A 209 -22.51 2.68 26.06
CA ARG A 209 -23.14 1.86 27.13
C ARG A 209 -22.36 1.70 28.44
N ASP A 210 -21.09 2.09 28.52
CA ASP A 210 -20.30 1.97 29.78
C ASP A 210 -20.59 3.07 30.82
N ALA A 211 -21.63 3.89 30.59
CA ALA A 211 -21.99 5.04 31.42
C ALA A 211 -23.32 4.84 32.19
N THR A 212 -23.53 3.68 32.82
CA THR A 212 -24.55 3.51 33.87
C THR A 212 -23.94 3.75 35.25
N VAL A 213 -23.74 5.02 35.58
CA VAL A 213 -23.65 5.48 36.99
C VAL A 213 -25.01 6.10 37.33
N PRO A 214 -25.68 5.70 38.43
CA PRO A 214 -26.96 6.27 38.78
C PRO A 214 -26.80 7.74 39.15
N VAL A 215 -27.56 8.61 38.48
CA VAL A 215 -27.64 10.04 38.82
C VAL A 215 -28.35 10.17 40.16
N VAL A 216 -27.56 10.22 41.24
CA VAL A 216 -28.05 10.64 42.55
C VAL A 216 -28.43 12.11 42.47
N VAL A 217 -29.73 12.38 42.61
CA VAL A 217 -30.29 13.73 42.64
C VAL A 217 -29.93 14.39 43.97
N SER A 218 -28.74 14.98 44.05
CA SER A 218 -28.32 15.80 45.19
C SER A 218 -29.02 17.15 45.15
N ARG A 219 -29.90 17.38 46.14
CA ARG A 219 -30.83 18.51 46.21
C ARG A 219 -30.39 19.50 47.28
N SER A 220 -29.94 20.69 46.89
CA SER A 220 -29.74 21.87 47.75
C SER A 220 -29.94 23.12 46.88
N GLN A 221 -31.01 23.90 47.04
CA GLN A 221 -31.19 24.98 48.05
C GLN A 221 -30.07 26.04 48.00
N SER A 222 -30.33 27.34 47.84
CA SER A 222 -31.61 28.08 47.92
C SER A 222 -31.57 29.50 47.29
N CYS A 223 -32.77 30.06 47.01
CA CYS A 223 -33.16 31.50 46.98
C CYS A 223 -32.43 32.43 45.98
N LYS A 224 -32.98 33.49 45.33
CA LYS A 224 -34.21 34.32 45.32
C LYS A 224 -34.28 35.00 43.91
N ALA A 225 -35.36 35.58 43.36
CA ALA A 225 -36.77 35.73 43.73
C ALA A 225 -37.65 35.88 42.43
N ALA A 226 -38.57 36.86 42.35
CA ALA A 226 -39.41 37.23 41.19
C ALA A 226 -38.86 38.51 40.50
N THR A 227 -39.18 38.89 39.25
CA THR A 227 -40.54 39.23 38.74
C THR A 227 -40.66 39.25 37.19
N ASP A 228 -41.92 39.14 36.73
CA ASP A 228 -42.56 39.67 35.51
C ASP A 228 -42.29 39.14 34.07
N LEU A 229 -43.40 39.18 33.32
CA LEU A 229 -43.70 38.83 31.92
C LEU A 229 -44.85 39.79 31.50
N PRO A 230 -45.27 40.00 30.23
CA PRO A 230 -44.65 39.72 28.91
C PRO A 230 -44.50 40.97 28.02
N SER A 231 -43.76 40.85 26.90
CA SER A 231 -44.23 41.44 25.62
C SER A 231 -43.49 40.90 24.39
N SER A 232 -44.29 40.55 23.39
CA SER A 232 -44.00 40.34 21.97
C SER A 232 -42.72 40.94 21.37
N LEU A 233 -42.04 40.15 20.53
CA LEU A 233 -41.84 40.51 19.12
C LEU A 233 -41.49 39.25 18.30
N GLU A 234 -42.37 38.91 17.36
CA GLU A 234 -42.07 37.91 16.35
C GLU A 234 -40.95 38.42 15.44
N ASN A 235 -40.01 37.55 15.09
CA ASN A 235 -39.28 37.67 13.84
C ASN A 235 -39.01 36.28 13.28
N GLN A 236 -39.80 35.90 12.29
CA GLN A 236 -39.61 34.69 11.51
C GLN A 236 -38.38 34.85 10.60
N THR A 237 -37.19 34.51 11.11
CA THR A 237 -36.06 34.20 10.23
C THR A 237 -36.13 32.74 9.84
N VAL A 238 -36.67 32.47 8.66
CA VAL A 238 -36.66 31.14 8.02
C VAL A 238 -35.24 30.81 7.58
N THR A 239 -34.38 30.46 8.54
CA THR A 239 -33.15 29.72 8.25
C THR A 239 -33.56 28.29 7.92
N LYS A 240 -33.44 27.90 6.65
CA LYS A 240 -33.57 26.50 6.22
C LYS A 240 -32.49 25.68 6.92
N ASP A 241 -32.84 25.12 8.05
CA ASP A 241 -31.99 24.19 8.78
C ASP A 241 -31.89 22.91 7.95
N VAL A 242 -30.77 22.77 7.23
CA VAL A 242 -30.50 21.58 6.42
C VAL A 242 -30.19 20.45 7.39
N SER A 243 -31.25 19.76 7.79
CA SER A 243 -31.21 18.56 8.62
C SER A 243 -30.37 17.49 7.93
N HIS A 244 -29.06 17.53 8.16
CA HIS A 244 -28.16 16.41 7.94
C HIS A 244 -28.53 15.33 8.95
N LYS A 245 -29.60 14.57 8.65
CA LYS A 245 -29.87 13.28 9.27
C LYS A 245 -28.61 12.44 9.11
N ASN A 246 -27.88 12.24 10.20
CA ASN A 246 -26.77 11.30 10.22
C ASN A 246 -27.32 9.94 9.74
N PRO A 247 -26.65 9.26 8.80
CA PRO A 247 -27.09 7.94 8.34
C PRO A 247 -27.14 7.01 9.55
N ASP A 248 -28.21 6.23 9.65
CA ASP A 248 -28.26 5.16 10.65
C ASP A 248 -27.27 4.07 10.22
N LEU A 249 -26.26 3.85 11.05
CA LEU A 249 -25.22 2.83 10.87
C LEU A 249 -25.29 1.77 11.98
N SER A 250 -26.45 1.63 12.64
CA SER A 250 -26.70 0.62 13.68
C SER A 250 -26.53 -0.81 13.16
N PHE A 251 -26.80 -1.06 11.87
CA PHE A 251 -26.58 -2.35 11.21
C PHE A 251 -25.11 -2.81 11.19
N LEU A 252 -24.15 -1.91 11.42
CA LEU A 252 -22.72 -2.24 11.53
C LEU A 252 -22.30 -2.62 12.97
N ILE A 253 -23.23 -2.66 13.93
CA ILE A 253 -22.92 -2.87 15.35
C ILE A 253 -23.22 -4.31 15.77
N VAL A 254 -22.16 -5.05 16.08
CA VAL A 254 -22.20 -6.46 16.48
C VAL A 254 -21.82 -6.64 17.96
N ASN A 255 -22.17 -7.78 18.55
CA ASN A 255 -21.72 -8.19 19.88
C ASN A 255 -20.41 -8.98 19.77
N GLY A 256 -19.44 -8.67 20.63
CA GLY A 256 -18.27 -9.50 20.87
C GLY A 256 -18.58 -10.71 21.75
N LYS A 257 -17.53 -11.46 22.14
CA LYS A 257 -17.68 -12.73 22.88
C LYS A 257 -18.21 -12.55 24.30
N HIS A 258 -18.09 -11.36 24.88
CA HIS A 258 -18.49 -11.04 26.24
C HIS A 258 -19.67 -10.03 26.27
N GLY A 259 -20.36 -9.83 25.14
CA GLY A 259 -21.50 -8.92 25.01
C GLY A 259 -21.12 -7.45 24.77
N GLU A 260 -19.83 -7.14 24.66
CA GLU A 260 -19.32 -5.82 24.34
C GLU A 260 -19.70 -5.42 22.90
N LYS A 261 -20.02 -4.14 22.67
CA LYS A 261 -20.39 -3.67 21.32
C LYS A 261 -19.15 -3.39 20.48
N GLN A 262 -19.06 -4.05 19.33
CA GLN A 262 -17.98 -3.92 18.36
C GLN A 262 -18.52 -3.45 17.01
N LEU A 263 -17.63 -2.98 16.14
CA LEU A 263 -17.95 -2.63 14.76
C LEU A 263 -17.70 -3.86 13.87
N PHE A 264 -18.59 -4.14 12.93
CA PHE A 264 -18.47 -5.20 11.93
C PHE A 264 -17.20 -5.09 11.07
N VAL A 265 -16.73 -3.86 10.84
CA VAL A 265 -15.51 -3.54 10.08
C VAL A 265 -14.30 -3.46 11.03
N ASP A 266 -13.26 -4.27 10.80
CA ASP A 266 -11.98 -4.11 11.53
C ASP A 266 -11.23 -2.87 11.05
N LEU A 267 -11.40 -1.75 11.75
CA LEU A 267 -10.62 -0.53 11.53
C LEU A 267 -9.13 -0.67 11.91
N GLY A 268 -8.76 -1.80 12.53
CA GLY A 268 -7.40 -2.17 12.85
C GLY A 268 -6.56 -2.63 11.67
N VAL A 269 -7.11 -2.90 10.48
CA VAL A 269 -6.32 -3.31 9.28
C VAL A 269 -5.51 -2.19 8.62
N TYR A 270 -5.80 -0.94 8.92
CA TYR A 270 -5.20 0.23 8.25
C TYR A 270 -3.92 0.68 8.95
N THR A 271 -2.91 -0.20 8.94
CA THR A 271 -1.60 -0.02 9.60
C THR A 271 -0.45 -0.20 8.61
N LYS A 272 0.70 0.44 8.88
CA LYS A 272 1.93 0.26 8.09
C LYS A 272 2.32 -1.21 7.96
N ASN A 273 2.77 -1.62 6.78
CA ASN A 273 3.29 -2.97 6.51
C ASN A 273 2.30 -4.11 6.90
N ARG A 274 0.98 -3.87 6.72
CA ARG A 274 -0.07 -4.81 7.13
C ARG A 274 0.07 -6.13 6.37
N ASN A 275 -0.03 -7.22 7.12
CA ASN A 275 -0.14 -8.56 6.56
C ASN A 275 -1.63 -8.82 6.31
N PHE A 276 -2.02 -9.08 5.06
CA PHE A 276 -3.40 -9.33 4.64
C PHE A 276 -3.48 -10.72 4.00
N ARG A 277 -4.39 -11.57 4.46
CA ARG A 277 -4.40 -13.00 4.08
C ARG A 277 -4.84 -13.15 2.62
N LEU A 278 -4.10 -13.96 1.86
CA LEU A 278 -4.35 -14.14 0.42
C LEU A 278 -5.62 -14.94 0.13
N TYR A 279 -6.17 -14.74 -1.06
CA TYR A 279 -7.13 -15.66 -1.67
C TYR A 279 -6.58 -17.10 -1.68
N LYS A 280 -7.41 -18.08 -1.33
CA LYS A 280 -7.12 -19.50 -1.05
C LYS A 280 -6.16 -19.78 0.14
N SER A 281 -5.81 -18.80 0.98
CA SER A 281 -5.01 -19.03 2.20
C SER A 281 -5.88 -19.19 3.45
N SER A 282 -5.48 -20.09 4.35
CA SER A 282 -6.03 -20.22 5.70
C SER A 282 -5.15 -19.51 6.74
N LYS A 283 -5.64 -19.37 7.97
CA LYS A 283 -4.81 -18.97 9.13
C LYS A 283 -4.08 -20.20 9.66
N ALA A 284 -2.85 -20.09 10.17
CA ALA A 284 -2.15 -21.25 10.71
C ALA A 284 -2.94 -21.92 11.85
N GLY A 285 -3.10 -23.24 11.79
CA GLY A 285 -3.96 -24.01 12.70
C GLY A 285 -5.45 -24.01 12.34
N ASN A 286 -5.84 -23.46 11.20
CA ASN A 286 -7.20 -23.55 10.65
C ASN A 286 -7.13 -24.08 9.21
N SER A 287 -8.07 -24.94 8.82
CA SER A 287 -8.22 -25.44 7.45
C SER A 287 -9.06 -24.52 6.55
N VAL A 288 -9.86 -23.61 7.11
CA VAL A 288 -10.75 -22.73 6.34
C VAL A 288 -9.93 -21.65 5.62
N VAL A 289 -9.93 -21.74 4.30
CA VAL A 289 -9.32 -20.78 3.37
C VAL A 289 -10.23 -19.58 3.11
N LEU A 290 -9.67 -18.49 2.57
CA LEU A 290 -10.46 -17.44 1.92
C LEU A 290 -10.83 -17.88 0.50
N ASP A 291 -12.10 -18.06 0.21
CA ASP A 291 -12.59 -18.41 -1.13
C ASP A 291 -13.59 -17.37 -1.65
N ILE A 292 -14.01 -17.48 -2.91
CA ILE A 292 -15.05 -16.59 -3.47
C ILE A 292 -16.36 -16.81 -2.70
N ALA A 293 -16.95 -15.73 -2.19
CA ALA A 293 -18.23 -15.82 -1.49
C ALA A 293 -19.38 -16.20 -2.44
N GLU A 294 -20.38 -16.94 -1.95
CA GLU A 294 -21.53 -17.41 -2.75
C GLU A 294 -22.34 -16.26 -3.41
N ASP A 295 -22.30 -15.08 -2.82
CA ASP A 295 -22.99 -13.86 -3.24
C ASP A 295 -22.06 -12.84 -3.93
N ASN A 296 -20.81 -13.21 -4.22
CA ASN A 296 -19.88 -12.40 -4.99
C ASN A 296 -20.42 -12.12 -6.41
N ARG A 297 -20.44 -10.84 -6.82
CA ARG A 297 -20.87 -10.43 -8.17
C ARG A 297 -19.73 -9.94 -9.07
N PHE A 298 -18.56 -9.61 -8.52
CA PHE A 298 -17.40 -9.27 -9.34
C PHE A 298 -16.90 -10.49 -10.11
N VAL A 299 -16.77 -10.35 -11.43
CA VAL A 299 -16.13 -11.32 -12.32
C VAL A 299 -14.99 -10.61 -13.03
N PRO A 300 -13.74 -11.10 -12.95
CA PRO A 300 -12.61 -10.43 -13.60
C PRO A 300 -12.70 -10.53 -15.12
N GLU A 301 -12.17 -9.51 -15.81
CA GLU A 301 -12.09 -9.51 -17.27
C GLU A 301 -11.20 -10.67 -17.79
N PRO A 302 -11.63 -11.41 -18.83
CA PRO A 302 -10.91 -12.58 -19.31
C PRO A 302 -9.61 -12.21 -20.04
N VAL A 303 -8.47 -12.49 -19.41
CA VAL A 303 -7.13 -12.28 -19.99
C VAL A 303 -6.66 -13.54 -20.74
N LYS A 304 -6.15 -13.36 -21.97
CA LYS A 304 -5.58 -14.46 -22.77
C LYS A 304 -4.44 -15.15 -22.01
N ASN A 305 -4.41 -16.48 -22.07
CA ASN A 305 -3.41 -17.36 -21.43
C ASN A 305 -3.36 -17.33 -19.89
N SER A 306 -4.41 -16.82 -19.23
CA SER A 306 -4.56 -16.84 -17.76
C SER A 306 -5.87 -17.52 -17.38
N CYS A 307 -5.89 -18.29 -16.28
CA CYS A 307 -7.11 -18.96 -15.80
C CYS A 307 -7.91 -18.04 -14.85
N ILE A 308 -9.22 -18.24 -14.75
CA ILE A 308 -10.09 -17.35 -13.93
C ILE A 308 -9.64 -17.27 -12.45
N GLU A 309 -9.17 -18.38 -11.88
CA GLU A 309 -8.57 -18.42 -10.54
C GLU A 309 -7.34 -17.51 -10.38
N GLU A 310 -6.50 -17.39 -11.41
CA GLU A 310 -5.35 -16.48 -11.42
C GLU A 310 -5.80 -15.02 -11.49
N GLN A 311 -6.86 -14.75 -12.24
CA GLN A 311 -7.45 -13.42 -12.36
C GLN A 311 -8.11 -12.99 -11.05
N TYR A 312 -8.79 -13.90 -10.32
CA TYR A 312 -9.27 -13.66 -8.96
C TYR A 312 -8.11 -13.44 -7.98
N PHE A 313 -7.06 -14.25 -8.03
CA PHE A 313 -5.86 -14.05 -7.23
C PHE A 313 -5.24 -12.65 -7.46
N LEU A 314 -5.00 -12.27 -8.71
CA LEU A 314 -4.48 -10.94 -9.09
C LEU A 314 -5.42 -9.79 -8.70
N SER A 315 -6.74 -10.03 -8.73
CA SER A 315 -7.76 -9.07 -8.30
C SER A 315 -7.75 -8.88 -6.77
N SER A 316 -7.52 -9.96 -6.00
CA SER A 316 -7.47 -9.94 -4.53
C SER A 316 -6.26 -9.22 -3.93
N LEU A 317 -5.16 -9.11 -4.69
CA LEU A 317 -3.94 -8.44 -4.24
C LEU A 317 -4.14 -6.93 -4.11
N ILE A 318 -3.97 -6.41 -2.90
CA ILE A 318 -4.29 -5.05 -2.48
C ILE A 318 -3.38 -4.01 -3.14
N CYS A 319 -2.09 -4.33 -3.31
CA CYS A 319 -1.10 -3.45 -3.92
C CYS A 319 -0.84 -3.74 -5.41
N ASN A 320 -1.61 -4.65 -6.02
CA ASN A 320 -1.58 -4.87 -7.48
C ASN A 320 -2.37 -3.75 -8.19
N VAL A 321 -1.77 -2.55 -8.18
CA VAL A 321 -2.26 -1.34 -8.85
C VAL A 321 -1.14 -0.83 -9.76
N ARG A 322 -1.42 -0.69 -11.05
CA ARG A 322 -0.49 -0.13 -12.04
C ARG A 322 -0.62 1.38 -12.14
N PHE A 323 0.50 2.04 -12.41
CA PHE A 323 0.48 3.44 -12.77
C PHE A 323 -0.24 3.66 -14.12
N SER A 324 -1.07 4.70 -14.17
CA SER A 324 -1.70 5.19 -15.41
C SER A 324 -1.92 6.70 -15.30
N ASP A 325 -1.78 7.41 -16.41
CA ASP A 325 -1.96 8.87 -16.50
C ASP A 325 -3.44 9.30 -16.34
N SER A 326 -4.36 8.34 -16.32
CA SER A 326 -5.78 8.51 -15.99
C SER A 326 -6.12 8.17 -14.53
N LEU A 327 -5.19 7.58 -13.77
CA LEU A 327 -5.48 7.03 -12.45
C LEU A 327 -5.69 8.14 -11.41
N LYS A 328 -6.89 8.18 -10.83
CA LYS A 328 -7.27 9.10 -9.77
C LYS A 328 -6.83 8.57 -8.41
N ILE A 329 -5.73 9.13 -7.89
CA ILE A 329 -5.31 8.83 -6.52
C ILE A 329 -6.20 9.55 -5.50
N LEU A 330 -6.82 8.75 -4.63
CA LEU A 330 -7.72 9.15 -3.56
C LEU A 330 -6.95 9.33 -2.25
N SER A 331 -7.16 10.45 -1.57
CA SER A 331 -6.61 10.71 -0.25
C SER A 331 -7.71 11.16 0.71
N CYS A 332 -7.55 10.81 1.98
CA CYS A 332 -8.30 11.36 3.09
C CYS A 332 -7.32 11.62 4.24
N ASP A 333 -7.11 12.88 4.58
CA ASP A 333 -6.23 13.26 5.67
C ASP A 333 -6.95 13.12 7.03
N ASN A 334 -6.19 13.01 8.10
CA ASN A 334 -6.71 12.94 9.46
C ASN A 334 -7.19 14.34 9.91
N PRO A 335 -8.46 14.53 10.32
CA PRO A 335 -8.97 15.84 10.74
C PRO A 335 -8.22 16.49 11.90
N LYS A 336 -7.47 15.71 12.69
CA LYS A 336 -6.62 16.23 13.78
C LYS A 336 -5.34 16.89 13.25
N GLU A 337 -4.61 16.20 12.38
CA GLU A 337 -3.39 16.70 11.74
C GLU A 337 -3.64 17.91 10.81
N ALA A 338 -4.87 18.07 10.33
CA ALA A 338 -5.27 19.25 9.56
C ALA A 338 -5.38 20.53 10.40
N LYS A 339 -5.58 20.44 11.72
CA LYS A 339 -5.71 21.61 12.62
C LYS A 339 -4.37 22.07 13.18
N GLU A 340 -3.46 21.15 13.49
CA GLU A 340 -2.12 21.48 14.01
C GLU A 340 -1.26 22.23 12.98
N LYS A 341 -1.54 22.09 11.68
CA LYS A 341 -0.84 22.80 10.59
C LYS A 341 -1.28 24.26 10.37
N SER A 342 -2.15 24.80 11.22
CA SER A 342 -2.72 26.16 11.06
C SER A 342 -2.28 27.17 12.13
N THR A 343 -1.36 26.79 13.01
CA THR A 343 -0.90 27.63 14.13
C THR A 343 0.62 27.64 14.27
N ASP A 344 1.31 28.18 13.27
CA ASP A 344 2.66 28.74 13.43
C ASP A 344 2.74 30.07 12.65
N LEU A 345 3.09 31.14 13.36
CA LEU A 345 3.20 32.49 12.86
C LEU A 345 4.68 32.85 12.67
N ASP A 346 5.16 32.91 11.42
CA ASP A 346 5.99 34.04 10.98
C ASP A 346 5.89 34.23 9.45
N GLY A 347 6.19 35.45 8.99
CA GLY A 347 5.85 35.96 7.67
C GLY A 347 6.64 35.40 6.49
N SER A 348 6.12 34.35 5.85
CA SER A 348 6.35 34.06 4.43
C SER A 348 5.10 33.41 3.83
N VAL A 349 4.82 33.62 2.54
CA VAL A 349 3.57 33.19 1.88
C VAL A 349 3.54 31.67 1.67
N SER A 350 3.26 30.95 2.75
CA SER A 350 3.22 29.50 2.88
C SER A 350 1.87 28.94 2.43
N ASN A 351 1.60 28.96 1.13
CA ASN A 351 0.51 28.17 0.56
C ASN A 351 0.74 26.69 0.88
N GLY A 352 -0.07 26.14 1.80
CA GLY A 352 0.16 24.83 2.39
C GLY A 352 0.04 23.66 1.41
N GLY A 353 0.74 22.56 1.73
CA GLY A 353 0.55 21.26 1.06
C GLY A 353 1.81 20.52 0.65
N TYR A 354 3.00 21.12 0.78
CA TYR A 354 4.28 20.47 0.44
C TYR A 354 4.56 19.25 1.34
N GLN A 355 4.11 18.07 0.93
CA GLN A 355 4.49 16.79 1.53
C GLN A 355 5.72 16.26 0.80
N PHE A 356 6.86 16.26 1.50
CA PHE A 356 8.05 15.53 1.09
C PHE A 356 7.80 14.01 1.11
N SER A 357 8.57 13.25 0.32
CA SER A 357 8.57 11.80 0.32
C SER A 357 9.53 11.24 1.37
N PRO A 358 9.54 9.92 1.63
CA PRO A 358 10.55 9.25 2.43
C PRO A 358 11.96 9.27 1.81
N TYR A 359 12.17 9.95 0.67
CA TYR A 359 13.40 9.98 -0.10
C TYR A 359 13.84 11.45 -0.34
N PRO A 360 14.39 12.15 0.67
CA PRO A 360 14.74 13.57 0.56
C PRO A 360 15.70 13.89 -0.59
N GLU A 361 16.55 12.94 -0.97
CA GLU A 361 17.50 13.07 -2.07
C GLU A 361 16.81 13.08 -3.44
N ILE A 362 15.75 12.28 -3.59
CA ILE A 362 14.90 12.27 -4.78
C ILE A 362 14.06 13.53 -4.83
N ASP A 363 13.51 13.98 -3.70
CA ASP A 363 12.76 15.24 -3.61
C ASP A 363 13.62 16.44 -4.01
N ASN A 364 14.86 16.53 -3.51
CA ASN A 364 15.81 17.57 -3.86
C ASN A 364 16.15 17.55 -5.36
N PHE A 365 16.30 16.37 -5.96
CA PHE A 365 16.48 16.22 -7.40
C PHE A 365 15.26 16.68 -8.20
N VAL A 366 14.04 16.28 -7.81
CA VAL A 366 12.80 16.73 -8.44
C VAL A 366 12.65 18.25 -8.33
N LEU A 367 12.97 18.84 -7.16
CA LEU A 367 12.99 20.29 -6.97
C LEU A 367 14.03 20.97 -7.87
N PHE A 368 15.23 20.41 -8.03
CA PHE A 368 16.25 20.90 -8.96
C PHE A 368 15.77 20.87 -10.43
N LEU A 369 15.00 19.85 -10.84
CA LEU A 369 14.43 19.79 -12.19
C LEU A 369 13.40 20.91 -12.46
N VAL A 370 12.62 21.31 -11.45
CA VAL A 370 11.50 22.25 -11.59
C VAL A 370 11.78 23.67 -11.09
N ASN A 371 12.99 23.93 -10.59
CA ASN A 371 13.50 25.25 -10.20
C ASN A 371 14.50 25.74 -11.27
N LYS A 372 13.97 26.10 -12.44
CA LYS A 372 14.74 26.54 -13.62
C LYS A 372 14.09 27.76 -14.26
N ASP A 373 14.85 28.48 -15.09
CA ASP A 373 14.34 29.58 -15.94
C ASP A 373 13.60 30.69 -15.16
N ASN A 374 14.10 31.02 -13.96
CA ASN A 374 13.47 31.93 -12.98
C ASN A 374 12.07 31.51 -12.48
N VAL A 375 11.64 30.27 -12.73
CA VAL A 375 10.40 29.70 -12.19
C VAL A 375 10.73 28.81 -10.99
N GLN A 376 10.17 29.13 -9.83
CA GLN A 376 10.27 28.30 -8.63
C GLN A 376 9.10 27.31 -8.57
N GLY A 377 9.31 26.11 -9.12
CA GLY A 377 8.42 24.97 -8.98
C GLY A 377 8.37 24.40 -7.56
N GLY A 378 7.48 23.45 -7.33
CA GLY A 378 7.46 22.71 -6.07
C GLY A 378 6.60 21.45 -6.12
N ILE A 379 6.93 20.46 -5.30
CA ILE A 379 6.23 19.18 -5.22
C ILE A 379 4.84 19.39 -4.59
N ARG A 380 3.77 19.16 -5.36
CA ARG A 380 2.38 19.26 -4.86
C ARG A 380 2.00 18.07 -4.00
N ARG A 381 2.36 16.87 -4.48
CA ARG A 381 2.18 15.57 -3.83
C ARG A 381 3.01 14.53 -4.59
N TRP A 382 3.24 13.40 -3.95
CA TRP A 382 3.88 12.23 -4.54
C TRP A 382 3.06 10.98 -4.22
N ASN A 383 3.21 9.93 -5.02
CA ASN A 383 2.56 8.63 -4.86
C ASN A 383 3.56 7.52 -5.20
N TYR A 384 3.52 6.39 -4.50
CA TYR A 384 4.41 5.25 -4.73
C TYR A 384 3.64 4.03 -5.25
N PHE A 385 4.00 3.57 -6.44
CA PHE A 385 3.44 2.36 -7.05
C PHE A 385 4.40 1.19 -6.79
N SER A 386 4.06 0.32 -5.84
CA SER A 386 4.97 -0.75 -5.40
C SER A 386 5.25 -1.81 -6.46
N LEU A 387 4.28 -2.05 -7.35
CA LEU A 387 4.44 -2.98 -8.49
C LEU A 387 5.57 -2.47 -9.38
N GLU A 388 5.40 -1.35 -10.07
CA GLU A 388 6.44 -0.83 -10.96
C GLU A 388 7.65 -0.23 -10.22
N GLN A 389 7.57 -0.04 -8.89
CA GLN A 389 8.48 0.75 -8.05
C GLN A 389 8.68 2.19 -8.58
N LEU A 390 7.57 2.82 -8.97
CA LEU A 390 7.56 4.21 -9.46
C LEU A 390 7.22 5.19 -8.34
N LEU A 391 7.96 6.30 -8.26
CA LEU A 391 7.54 7.49 -7.52
C LEU A 391 7.00 8.52 -8.52
N VAL A 392 5.73 8.87 -8.39
CA VAL A 392 5.05 9.82 -9.29
C VAL A 392 4.78 11.12 -8.55
N TYR A 393 5.51 12.16 -8.92
CA TYR A 393 5.44 13.52 -8.36
C TYR A 393 4.55 14.42 -9.21
N ASP A 394 3.47 14.93 -8.62
CA ASP A 394 2.70 16.01 -9.22
C ASP A 394 3.38 17.36 -8.93
N ILE A 395 3.65 18.13 -9.97
CA ILE A 395 4.35 19.41 -9.83
C ILE A 395 3.35 20.57 -9.70
N SER A 396 3.70 21.56 -8.89
CA SER A 396 3.04 22.85 -8.76
C SER A 396 3.96 23.98 -9.23
N LYS A 397 3.37 25.11 -9.63
CA LYS A 397 4.02 26.37 -10.07
C LYS A 397 4.89 26.27 -11.34
N TYR A 398 5.46 25.11 -11.66
CA TYR A 398 6.18 24.82 -12.90
C TYR A 398 5.33 23.91 -13.82
N ARG A 399 5.20 24.29 -15.10
CA ARG A 399 4.29 23.65 -16.09
C ARG A 399 4.92 23.42 -17.47
N TRP A 400 6.24 23.48 -17.57
CA TRP A 400 6.96 23.34 -18.84
C TRP A 400 6.78 21.93 -19.42
N CYS A 401 6.21 21.84 -20.63
CA CYS A 401 6.02 20.59 -21.34
C CYS A 401 7.16 20.34 -22.32
N MET A 402 7.88 19.23 -22.17
CA MET A 402 8.91 18.78 -23.09
C MET A 402 8.33 18.35 -24.45
N ASN A 403 7.10 17.83 -24.49
CA ASN A 403 6.42 17.44 -25.75
C ASN A 403 6.12 18.65 -26.65
N ILE A 404 5.60 19.73 -26.06
CA ILE A 404 5.12 20.91 -26.80
C ILE A 404 6.21 22.02 -26.86
N GLY A 405 7.30 21.88 -26.11
CA GLY A 405 8.37 22.89 -26.01
C GLY A 405 7.92 24.21 -25.38
N ARG A 406 6.89 24.19 -24.51
CA ARG A 406 6.37 25.38 -23.81
C ARG A 406 5.56 25.02 -22.57
N ALA A 407 5.24 26.01 -21.74
CA ALA A 407 4.33 25.82 -20.61
C ALA A 407 2.88 25.50 -21.02
N HIS A 408 2.24 24.58 -20.30
CA HIS A 408 0.79 24.40 -20.35
C HIS A 408 0.07 25.58 -19.67
N LYS A 409 -1.10 25.96 -20.22
CA LYS A 409 -1.91 27.08 -19.69
C LYS A 409 -2.50 26.78 -18.30
N SER A 410 -2.99 25.56 -18.09
CA SER A 410 -3.73 25.14 -16.90
C SER A 410 -3.27 23.79 -16.33
N ASN A 411 -2.95 22.83 -17.20
CA ASN A 411 -2.51 21.49 -16.82
C ASN A 411 -1.12 21.52 -16.16
N ASN A 412 -0.91 20.69 -15.14
CA ASN A 412 0.39 20.52 -14.52
C ASN A 412 1.17 19.37 -15.17
N ILE A 413 2.48 19.32 -14.92
CA ILE A 413 3.32 18.18 -15.29
C ILE A 413 3.46 17.18 -14.13
N MET A 414 3.88 15.98 -14.48
CA MET A 414 4.31 14.91 -13.58
C MET A 414 5.79 14.64 -13.83
N ILE A 415 6.55 14.42 -12.75
CA ILE A 415 7.88 13.80 -12.82
C ILE A 415 7.75 12.39 -12.27
N VAL A 416 8.10 11.39 -13.08
CA VAL A 416 8.07 9.99 -12.68
C VAL A 416 9.51 9.50 -12.53
N ILE A 417 9.82 8.94 -11.36
CA ILE A 417 11.11 8.31 -11.06
C ILE A 417 10.89 6.80 -11.06
N ASP A 418 11.67 6.07 -11.85
CA ASP A 418 11.72 4.60 -11.87
C ASP A 418 12.90 4.13 -11.01
N LEU A 419 12.58 3.52 -9.86
CA LEU A 419 13.58 3.03 -8.91
C LEU A 419 14.26 1.73 -9.36
N LYS A 420 13.67 0.95 -10.28
CA LYS A 420 14.25 -0.30 -10.80
C LYS A 420 15.27 -0.05 -11.89
N SER A 421 15.02 0.96 -12.74
CA SER A 421 15.89 1.30 -13.87
C SER A 421 16.72 2.57 -13.67
N GLU A 422 16.69 3.16 -12.46
CA GLU A 422 17.47 4.33 -12.02
C GLU A 422 17.37 5.52 -12.99
N ASN A 423 16.18 5.71 -13.57
CA ASN A 423 15.88 6.81 -14.49
C ASN A 423 14.65 7.59 -14.07
N TRP A 424 14.41 8.67 -14.80
CA TRP A 424 13.23 9.51 -14.63
C TRP A 424 12.71 9.96 -15.99
N TYR A 425 11.46 10.41 -16.02
CA TYR A 425 10.85 10.99 -17.20
C TYR A 425 9.72 11.94 -16.83
N GLN A 426 9.48 12.93 -17.70
CA GLN A 426 8.33 13.81 -17.60
C GLN A 426 7.11 13.16 -18.26
N LYS A 427 5.95 13.31 -17.60
CA LYS A 427 4.61 13.15 -18.17
C LYS A 427 3.78 14.41 -17.92
N CYS A 428 2.61 14.52 -18.54
CA CYS A 428 1.74 15.69 -18.41
C CYS A 428 0.29 15.28 -18.13
N HIS A 429 -0.45 16.10 -17.36
CA HIS A 429 -1.91 15.92 -17.17
C HIS A 429 -2.74 16.36 -18.38
N ASP A 430 -2.09 16.99 -19.36
CA ASP A 430 -2.74 17.53 -20.55
C ASP A 430 -3.38 16.42 -21.41
N PRO A 431 -4.65 16.57 -21.84
CA PRO A 431 -5.34 15.55 -22.63
C PRO A 431 -4.62 15.15 -23.92
N VAL A 432 -3.92 16.09 -24.59
CA VAL A 432 -3.21 15.78 -25.84
C VAL A 432 -1.99 14.91 -25.55
N CYS A 433 -1.14 15.34 -24.62
CA CYS A 433 0.02 14.56 -24.19
C CYS A 433 -0.37 13.17 -23.65
N ARG A 434 -1.52 13.03 -22.98
CA ARG A 434 -2.01 11.72 -22.51
C ARG A 434 -2.55 10.84 -23.64
N ALA A 435 -3.24 11.41 -24.62
CA ALA A 435 -3.70 10.68 -25.80
C ALA A 435 -2.53 10.15 -26.66
N GLU A 436 -1.42 10.90 -26.70
CA GLU A 436 -0.16 10.50 -27.33
C GLU A 436 0.68 9.54 -26.46
N ASN A 437 0.26 9.24 -25.23
CA ASN A 437 1.03 8.51 -24.20
C ASN A 437 2.45 9.10 -24.02
N PHE A 438 2.57 10.42 -24.04
CA PHE A 438 3.84 11.13 -23.99
C PHE A 438 4.66 10.72 -22.77
N LYS A 439 5.92 10.40 -23.03
CA LYS A 439 6.99 10.17 -22.06
C LYS A 439 8.23 10.86 -22.61
N SER A 440 8.82 11.80 -21.86
CA SER A 440 10.05 12.46 -22.31
C SER A 440 11.21 11.45 -22.42
N GLU A 441 12.16 11.75 -23.30
CA GLU A 441 13.46 11.10 -23.26
C GLU A 441 14.19 11.47 -21.97
N CYS A 442 15.04 10.56 -21.47
CA CYS A 442 15.76 10.73 -20.23
C CYS A 442 17.12 11.39 -20.50
N GLU A 443 17.15 12.72 -20.56
CA GLU A 443 18.38 13.48 -20.86
C GLU A 443 19.50 13.31 -19.81
N TYR A 444 19.18 12.85 -18.59
CA TYR A 444 20.14 12.71 -17.49
C TYR A 444 19.87 11.45 -16.66
N PHE A 445 20.86 10.58 -16.51
CA PHE A 445 20.81 9.47 -15.54
C PHE A 445 20.72 10.00 -14.10
N PHE A 446 19.78 9.47 -13.32
CA PHE A 446 19.64 9.81 -11.91
C PHE A 446 20.52 8.87 -11.07
N VAL A 447 21.76 9.29 -10.78
CA VAL A 447 22.64 8.53 -9.89
C VAL A 447 22.20 8.75 -8.44
N LEU A 448 21.63 7.70 -7.82
CA LEU A 448 21.32 7.69 -6.39
C LEU A 448 22.58 8.04 -5.56
N PRO A 449 22.51 8.99 -4.60
CA PRO A 449 23.68 9.38 -3.83
C PRO A 449 24.27 8.26 -2.97
N THR A 450 23.55 7.17 -2.72
CA THR A 450 24.08 5.95 -2.11
C THR A 450 25.18 5.29 -2.97
N ILE A 451 25.07 5.37 -4.30
CA ILE A 451 26.09 4.89 -5.24
C ILE A 451 27.29 5.84 -5.23
N LEU A 452 27.07 7.16 -5.15
CA LEU A 452 28.14 8.14 -4.91
C LEU A 452 28.86 7.88 -3.58
N GLN A 453 28.14 7.57 -2.50
CA GLN A 453 28.73 7.23 -1.20
C GLN A 453 29.58 5.95 -1.27
N LEU A 454 29.10 4.91 -1.96
CA LEU A 454 29.86 3.68 -2.20
C LEU A 454 31.10 3.90 -3.10
N LEU A 455 31.00 4.72 -4.13
CA LEU A 455 32.15 5.11 -4.97
C LEU A 455 33.19 5.92 -4.19
N MET A 456 32.75 6.89 -3.38
CA MET A 456 33.62 7.70 -2.52
C MET A 456 34.29 6.89 -1.40
N LEU A 457 33.66 5.80 -0.93
CA LEU A 457 34.21 4.90 0.09
C LEU A 457 35.09 3.77 -0.47
N SER A 458 35.03 3.48 -1.78
CA SER A 458 35.76 2.36 -2.40
C SER A 458 36.93 2.76 -3.29
N VAL A 459 37.10 4.05 -3.61
CA VAL A 459 38.08 4.50 -4.60
C VAL A 459 39.02 5.58 -4.04
N GLY A 460 40.09 5.14 -3.38
CA GLY A 460 41.19 6.02 -2.96
C GLY A 460 42.09 6.51 -4.10
N VAL A 461 41.92 6.03 -5.35
CA VAL A 461 42.80 6.35 -6.50
C VAL A 461 42.06 6.37 -7.86
N VAL A 462 41.04 7.21 -8.07
CA VAL A 462 40.59 7.62 -9.43
C VAL A 462 40.07 9.07 -9.41
N ASN A 463 40.96 10.04 -9.25
CA ASN A 463 40.58 11.46 -9.21
C ASN A 463 40.32 12.09 -10.59
N THR A 464 40.61 11.39 -11.69
CA THR A 464 40.54 11.94 -13.06
C THR A 464 39.21 11.63 -13.76
N VAL A 465 38.69 10.40 -13.64
CA VAL A 465 37.46 9.98 -14.34
C VAL A 465 36.21 10.63 -13.75
N VAL A 466 36.11 10.73 -12.42
CA VAL A 466 35.00 11.42 -11.75
C VAL A 466 34.98 12.91 -12.12
N LEU A 467 36.16 13.54 -12.22
CA LEU A 467 36.29 14.93 -12.65
C LEU A 467 35.90 15.12 -14.13
N LEU A 468 36.26 14.18 -15.01
CA LEU A 468 35.84 14.19 -16.42
C LEU A 468 34.32 14.06 -16.59
N VAL A 469 33.66 13.18 -15.82
CA VAL A 469 32.19 13.10 -15.81
C VAL A 469 31.57 14.42 -15.32
N PHE A 470 32.10 15.01 -14.23
CA PHE A 470 31.63 16.31 -13.72
C PHE A 470 31.87 17.48 -14.68
N LEU A 471 32.96 17.47 -15.45
CA LEU A 471 33.26 18.50 -16.45
C LEU A 471 32.43 18.31 -17.73
N SER A 472 32.19 17.07 -18.17
CA SER A 472 31.29 16.76 -19.30
C SER A 472 29.86 17.20 -19.00
N LEU A 473 29.37 16.94 -17.77
CA LEU A 473 28.06 17.40 -17.27
C LEU A 473 27.88 18.93 -17.25
N LYS A 474 28.97 19.71 -17.34
CA LYS A 474 28.93 21.18 -17.42
C LYS A 474 29.12 21.75 -18.83
N SER A 475 29.48 20.94 -19.83
CA SER A 475 30.09 21.42 -21.09
C SER A 475 29.32 21.11 -22.38
N CYS A 476 28.27 20.27 -22.33
CA CYS A 476 27.40 19.95 -23.48
C CYS A 476 28.17 19.55 -24.76
N LYS A 477 29.16 18.64 -24.64
CA LYS A 477 29.82 17.98 -25.76
C LYS A 477 29.94 16.47 -25.52
N PRO A 478 29.91 15.64 -26.58
CA PRO A 478 30.06 14.19 -26.45
C PRO A 478 31.46 13.82 -25.93
N ILE A 479 31.51 12.73 -25.17
CA ILE A 479 32.75 12.17 -24.61
C ILE A 479 33.56 11.55 -25.77
N PRO A 480 34.85 11.91 -25.94
CA PRO A 480 35.71 11.28 -26.95
C PRO A 480 36.10 9.86 -26.54
N ASP A 481 36.45 9.04 -27.53
CA ASP A 481 36.69 7.60 -27.35
C ASP A 481 37.84 7.30 -26.37
N LEU A 482 37.66 6.29 -25.52
CA LEU A 482 38.51 6.03 -24.34
C LEU A 482 39.67 5.06 -24.62
N THR A 483 39.94 4.78 -25.90
CA THR A 483 40.92 3.75 -26.35
C THR A 483 42.39 4.18 -26.32
N GLU A 484 42.73 5.44 -26.01
CA GLU A 484 44.13 5.94 -25.98
C GLU A 484 44.79 5.95 -24.58
N PHE A 485 44.19 5.34 -23.55
CA PHE A 485 44.73 5.29 -22.18
C PHE A 485 44.90 3.86 -21.60
N LEU A 486 45.22 2.89 -22.47
CA LEU A 486 45.78 1.58 -22.12
C LEU A 486 47.15 1.39 -22.79
#